data_AF-A0A2A6LVP7-F1
#
_entry.id   AF-A0A2A6LVP7-F1
#
_cell.length_a   1.000
_cell.length_b   1.000
_cell.length_c   1.000
_cell.angle_alpha   90.00
_cell.angle_beta   90.00
_cell.angle_gamma   90.00
#
_symmetry.space_group_name_H-M   'P 1'
#
loop_
_entity.id
_entity.type
_entity.pdbx_description
1 polymer ?
#
loop_
_entity_poly.entity_id
_entity_poly.type
_entity_poly.pdbx_seq_one_letter_code
_entity_poly.pdbx_strand_id
1 'polypeptide(L)'
;MRQVEQGDVDLDNLKEFVDHRIPILARANRTGEIIWLLFLAIRLNVVLAQNAVAPLYNMQNAVVALLVAFAASRQLVSGQVDFSVWNDSCDADGLRGQMWLYAYEATLRGIAPGVNAAFLEQDLYFSTLYSRKVHFLNIDNGFASIATTLRTLRVDNERIRRVRADFLDDFEVDIDEYDDDDFEDQEFSVHREY
;
A
#
# COMPACT_ATOMS: atom_id res chain seq x y z
N MET A 1 -8.97 15.13 2.85
CA MET A 1 -10.17 14.35 2.44
C MET A 1 -11.33 15.32 2.65
N ARG A 2 -12.09 15.68 1.60
CA ARG A 2 -12.95 16.88 1.59
C ARG A 2 -13.84 17.05 2.84
N GLN A 3 -14.34 15.96 3.42
CA GLN A 3 -15.14 16.03 4.66
C GLN A 3 -14.38 16.63 5.85
N VAL A 4 -13.12 16.25 6.07
CA VAL A 4 -12.32 16.77 7.19
C VAL A 4 -12.16 18.31 7.09
N GLU A 5 -12.34 18.85 5.89
CA GLU A 5 -12.21 20.27 5.57
C GLU A 5 -13.56 21.02 5.52
N GLN A 6 -14.71 20.34 5.37
CA GLN A 6 -16.02 20.99 5.15
C GLN A 6 -17.15 20.55 6.10
N GLY A 7 -17.08 19.36 6.72
CA GLY A 7 -18.10 18.88 7.65
C GLY A 7 -19.41 18.42 7.00
N ASP A 8 -19.43 18.17 5.70
CA ASP A 8 -20.65 17.92 4.91
C ASP A 8 -21.28 16.52 5.07
N VAL A 9 -20.78 15.70 5.99
CA VAL A 9 -21.26 14.32 6.19
C VAL A 9 -21.79 14.17 7.60
N ASP A 10 -23.06 13.80 7.69
CA ASP A 10 -23.70 13.43 8.94
C ASP A 10 -23.17 12.06 9.40
N LEU A 11 -22.29 12.11 10.41
CA LEU A 11 -21.60 10.94 10.94
C LEU A 11 -22.54 10.00 11.71
N ASP A 12 -23.60 10.52 12.32
CA ASP A 12 -24.56 9.73 13.09
C ASP A 12 -25.44 8.91 12.14
N ASN A 13 -25.95 9.57 11.10
CA ASN A 13 -26.70 8.88 10.03
C ASN A 13 -25.81 7.85 9.29
N LEU A 14 -24.55 8.19 9.03
CA LEU A 14 -23.60 7.24 8.44
C LEU A 14 -23.37 6.05 9.36
N LYS A 15 -23.17 6.28 10.66
CA LYS A 15 -22.99 5.23 11.65
C LYS A 15 -24.20 4.30 11.67
N GLU A 16 -25.41 4.83 11.77
CA GLU A 16 -26.64 4.04 11.77
C GLU A 16 -26.76 3.19 10.50
N PHE A 17 -26.47 3.80 9.33
CA PHE A 17 -26.46 3.09 8.06
C PHE A 17 -25.46 1.93 8.04
N VAL A 18 -24.20 2.18 8.44
CA VAL A 18 -23.15 1.16 8.44
C VAL A 18 -23.48 0.03 9.42
N ASP A 19 -23.91 0.37 10.64
CA ASP A 19 -24.25 -0.61 11.68
C ASP A 19 -25.40 -1.53 11.27
N HIS A 20 -26.41 -0.99 10.57
CA HIS A 20 -27.52 -1.81 10.05
C HIS A 20 -27.13 -2.61 8.80
N ARG A 21 -26.26 -2.07 7.95
CA ARG A 21 -25.94 -2.67 6.65
C ARG A 21 -24.94 -3.81 6.75
N ILE A 22 -23.92 -3.70 7.60
CA ILE A 22 -22.87 -4.74 7.73
C ILE A 22 -23.46 -6.12 8.03
N PRO A 23 -24.37 -6.32 9.01
CA PRO A 23 -24.96 -7.63 9.29
C PRO A 23 -25.71 -8.24 8.11
N ILE A 24 -26.42 -7.40 7.34
CA ILE A 24 -27.17 -7.84 6.15
C ILE A 24 -26.21 -8.34 5.07
N LEU A 25 -25.13 -7.58 4.83
CA LEU A 25 -24.11 -7.94 3.86
C LEU A 25 -23.31 -9.18 4.26
N ALA A 26 -23.03 -9.34 5.55
CA ALA A 26 -22.34 -10.50 6.10
C ALA A 26 -23.12 -11.79 5.80
N ARG A 27 -24.44 -11.79 6.04
CA ARG A 27 -25.32 -12.92 5.69
C ARG A 27 -25.36 -13.23 4.20
N ALA A 28 -25.23 -12.20 3.35
CA ALA A 28 -25.21 -12.34 1.90
C ALA A 28 -23.80 -12.59 1.32
N ASN A 29 -22.78 -12.73 2.18
CA ASN A 29 -21.36 -12.87 1.82
C ASN A 29 -20.86 -11.80 0.82
N ARG A 30 -21.34 -10.56 0.94
CA ARG A 30 -20.97 -9.43 0.07
C ARG A 30 -19.71 -8.73 0.58
N THR A 31 -18.59 -9.46 0.57
CA THR A 31 -17.31 -9.03 1.15
C THR A 31 -16.81 -7.70 0.59
N GLY A 32 -16.97 -7.44 -0.72
CA GLY A 32 -16.57 -6.17 -1.34
C GLY A 32 -17.29 -4.95 -0.75
N GLU A 33 -18.61 -5.03 -0.56
CA GLU A 33 -19.39 -3.94 0.06
C GLU A 33 -18.99 -3.76 1.54
N ILE A 34 -18.77 -4.85 2.27
CA ILE A 34 -18.30 -4.80 3.66
C ILE A 34 -16.95 -4.09 3.75
N ILE A 35 -16.00 -4.44 2.87
CA ILE A 35 -14.67 -3.83 2.80
C ILE A 35 -14.79 -2.31 2.61
N TRP A 36 -15.65 -1.85 1.70
CA TRP A 36 -15.87 -0.43 1.48
C TRP A 36 -16.47 0.28 2.69
N LEU A 37 -17.46 -0.32 3.36
CA LEU A 37 -18.07 0.27 4.55
C LEU A 37 -17.09 0.34 5.72
N LEU A 38 -16.30 -0.71 5.95
CA LEU A 38 -15.26 -0.72 6.98
C LEU A 38 -14.19 0.31 6.68
N PHE A 39 -13.69 0.35 5.44
CA PHE A 39 -12.70 1.35 5.03
C PHE A 39 -13.22 2.78 5.23
N LEU A 40 -14.47 3.04 4.83
CA LEU A 40 -15.11 4.34 5.02
C LEU A 40 -15.22 4.70 6.51
N ALA A 41 -15.73 3.78 7.34
CA ALA A 41 -15.86 4.00 8.78
C ALA A 41 -14.51 4.31 9.44
N ILE A 42 -13.46 3.55 9.09
CA ILE A 42 -12.10 3.79 9.59
C ILE A 42 -11.58 5.17 9.16
N ARG A 43 -11.75 5.52 7.88
CA ARG A 43 -11.29 6.80 7.32
C ARG A 43 -11.97 8.01 7.95
N LEU A 44 -13.22 7.84 8.39
CA LEU A 44 -14.02 8.90 8.99
C LEU A 44 -14.04 8.83 10.53
N ASN A 45 -13.27 7.91 11.12
CA ASN A 45 -13.22 7.66 12.56
C ASN A 45 -14.61 7.41 13.18
N VAL A 46 -15.47 6.69 12.46
CA VAL A 46 -16.78 6.28 12.95
C VAL A 46 -16.63 5.04 13.83
N VAL A 47 -17.15 5.12 15.06
CA VAL A 47 -17.17 3.98 16.00
C VAL A 47 -18.31 3.04 15.64
N LEU A 48 -17.97 1.83 15.23
CA LEU A 48 -18.91 0.77 14.86
C LEU A 48 -19.44 0.04 16.08
N ALA A 49 -20.71 -0.35 16.05
CA ALA A 49 -21.29 -1.13 17.12
C ALA A 49 -20.77 -2.59 17.10
N GLN A 50 -20.44 -3.16 18.26
CA GLN A 50 -19.93 -4.54 18.34
C GLN A 50 -20.90 -5.57 17.72
N ASN A 51 -22.21 -5.40 17.95
CA ASN A 51 -23.24 -6.25 17.36
C ASN A 51 -23.28 -6.16 15.82
N ALA A 52 -22.86 -5.02 15.23
CA ALA A 52 -22.79 -4.85 13.79
C ALA A 52 -21.62 -5.64 13.17
N VAL A 53 -20.47 -5.65 13.84
CA VAL A 53 -19.25 -6.31 13.34
C VAL A 53 -19.10 -7.76 13.78
N ALA A 54 -19.80 -8.21 14.82
CA ALA A 54 -19.74 -9.59 15.32
C ALA A 54 -19.97 -10.68 14.27
N PRO A 55 -20.89 -10.53 13.29
CA PRO A 55 -21.04 -11.49 12.21
C PRO A 55 -19.78 -11.68 11.35
N LEU A 56 -18.86 -10.73 11.35
CA LEU A 56 -17.63 -10.77 10.57
C LEU A 56 -16.54 -11.65 11.20
N TYR A 57 -16.61 -11.91 12.51
CA TYR A 57 -15.54 -12.62 13.25
C TYR A 57 -15.31 -14.05 12.73
N ASN A 58 -16.36 -14.69 12.22
CA ASN A 58 -16.28 -16.05 11.65
C ASN A 58 -16.00 -16.06 10.13
N MET A 59 -15.80 -14.90 9.51
CA MET A 59 -15.59 -14.79 8.07
C MET A 59 -14.10 -14.96 7.73
N GLN A 60 -13.78 -15.99 6.94
CA GLN A 60 -12.44 -16.18 6.40
C GLN A 60 -12.23 -15.31 5.15
N ASN A 61 -12.02 -14.01 5.39
CA ASN A 61 -11.60 -13.08 4.35
C ASN A 61 -10.50 -12.16 4.90
N ALA A 62 -9.32 -12.23 4.32
CA ALA A 62 -8.14 -11.56 4.84
C ALA A 62 -8.31 -10.03 4.96
N VAL A 63 -8.96 -9.40 3.98
CA VAL A 63 -9.15 -7.95 3.97
C VAL A 63 -10.19 -7.53 5.01
N VAL A 64 -11.30 -8.26 5.12
CA VAL A 64 -12.32 -8.00 6.15
C VAL A 64 -11.71 -8.16 7.54
N ALA A 65 -11.04 -9.27 7.81
CA ALA A 65 -10.36 -9.53 9.07
C ALA A 65 -9.34 -8.43 9.40
N LEU A 66 -8.51 -8.05 8.43
CA LEU A 66 -7.51 -7.00 8.61
C LEU A 66 -8.13 -5.64 8.90
N LEU A 67 -9.20 -5.26 8.20
CA LEU A 67 -9.90 -4.00 8.46
C LEU A 67 -10.59 -3.97 9.82
N VAL A 68 -11.21 -5.08 10.25
CA VAL A 68 -11.82 -5.14 11.59
C VAL A 68 -10.74 -5.08 12.68
N ALA A 69 -9.63 -5.83 12.52
CA ALA A 69 -8.50 -5.76 13.44
C ALA A 69 -7.89 -4.36 13.52
N PHE A 70 -7.76 -3.70 12.36
CA PHE A 70 -7.27 -2.33 12.29
C PHE A 70 -8.23 -1.35 12.97
N ALA A 71 -9.54 -1.45 12.74
CA ALA A 71 -10.55 -0.65 13.42
C ALA A 71 -10.50 -0.86 14.96
N ALA A 72 -10.37 -2.11 15.40
CA ALA A 72 -10.26 -2.46 16.82
C ALA A 72 -9.01 -1.84 17.46
N SER A 73 -7.86 -1.90 16.79
CA SER A 73 -6.60 -1.29 17.24
C SER A 73 -6.71 0.24 17.41
N ARG A 74 -7.66 0.87 16.70
CA ARG A 74 -7.98 2.29 16.78
C ARG A 74 -9.15 2.62 17.70
N GLN A 75 -9.65 1.64 18.45
CA GLN A 75 -10.85 1.77 19.30
C GLN A 75 -12.10 2.23 18.53
N LEU A 76 -12.19 1.89 17.24
CA LEU A 76 -13.35 2.19 16.37
C LEU A 76 -14.41 1.08 16.37
N VAL A 77 -14.33 0.16 17.33
CA VAL A 77 -15.36 -0.86 17.59
C VAL A 77 -15.77 -0.76 19.05
N SER A 78 -17.07 -0.63 19.31
CA SER A 78 -17.60 -0.45 20.66
C SER A 78 -17.64 -1.78 21.44
N GLY A 79 -16.50 -2.32 21.83
CA GLY A 79 -16.41 -3.57 22.58
C GLY A 79 -15.18 -4.39 22.22
N GLN A 80 -15.23 -5.68 22.52
CA GLN A 80 -14.14 -6.61 22.21
C GLN A 80 -14.38 -7.31 20.87
N VAL A 81 -13.31 -7.44 20.09
CA VAL A 81 -13.31 -8.23 18.85
C VAL A 81 -12.77 -9.62 19.16
N ASP A 82 -13.44 -10.63 18.61
CA ASP A 82 -12.94 -12.00 18.66
C ASP A 82 -12.02 -12.24 17.45
N PHE A 83 -10.76 -12.53 17.74
CA PHE A 83 -9.72 -12.76 16.73
C PHE A 83 -9.45 -14.25 16.47
N SER A 84 -10.08 -15.15 17.24
CA SER A 84 -9.69 -16.56 17.32
C SER A 84 -9.61 -17.21 15.93
N VAL A 85 -10.68 -17.10 15.15
CA VAL A 85 -10.79 -17.70 13.81
C VAL A 85 -9.73 -17.16 12.83
N TRP A 86 -9.38 -15.89 12.93
CA TRP A 86 -8.39 -15.30 12.03
C TRP A 86 -6.96 -15.62 12.46
N ASN A 87 -6.72 -15.65 13.77
CA ASN A 87 -5.42 -15.97 14.36
C ASN A 87 -5.03 -17.43 14.16
N ASP A 88 -6.00 -18.32 13.95
CA ASP A 88 -5.74 -19.70 13.52
C ASP A 88 -4.99 -19.79 12.18
N SER A 89 -5.00 -18.72 11.38
CA SER A 89 -4.22 -18.62 10.14
C SER A 89 -2.85 -17.94 10.31
N CYS A 90 -2.44 -17.59 11.53
CA CYS A 90 -1.15 -16.96 11.81
C CYS A 90 -0.04 -18.00 12.00
N ASP A 91 0.17 -18.81 10.96
CA ASP A 91 1.16 -19.87 10.89
C ASP A 91 1.76 -19.98 9.47
N ALA A 92 2.65 -20.96 9.27
CA ALA A 92 3.34 -21.15 7.99
C ALA A 92 2.38 -21.54 6.84
N ASP A 93 1.29 -22.24 7.15
CA ASP A 93 0.29 -22.67 6.16
C ASP A 93 -0.62 -21.50 5.75
N GLY A 94 -1.02 -20.66 6.72
CA GLY A 94 -1.81 -19.47 6.49
C GLY A 94 -1.11 -18.44 5.61
N LEU A 95 0.23 -18.35 5.66
CA LEU A 95 1.04 -17.54 4.72
C LEU A 95 0.93 -17.97 3.26
N ARG A 96 0.56 -19.23 3.01
CA ARG A 96 0.33 -19.79 1.66
C ARG A 96 -1.16 -19.88 1.33
N GLY A 97 -2.03 -19.58 2.30
CA GLY A 97 -3.48 -19.69 2.20
C GLY A 97 -4.17 -18.36 1.87
N GLN A 98 -5.51 -18.39 1.88
CA GLN A 98 -6.34 -17.22 1.57
C GLN A 98 -6.23 -16.10 2.61
N MET A 99 -5.83 -16.42 3.84
CA MET A 99 -5.71 -15.49 4.96
C MET A 99 -4.31 -14.87 5.09
N TRP A 100 -3.39 -15.14 4.15
CA TRP A 100 -1.98 -14.70 4.23
C TRP A 100 -1.83 -13.21 4.51
N LEU A 101 -2.69 -12.38 3.91
CA LEU A 101 -2.61 -10.93 4.04
C LEU A 101 -2.93 -10.48 5.48
N TYR A 102 -3.91 -11.13 6.13
CA TYR A 102 -4.19 -10.88 7.55
C TYR A 102 -3.04 -11.36 8.42
N ALA A 103 -2.61 -12.61 8.23
CA ALA A 103 -1.53 -13.21 9.01
C ALA A 103 -0.25 -12.38 8.97
N TYR A 104 0.10 -11.87 7.79
CA TYR A 104 1.26 -11.01 7.58
C TYR A 104 1.06 -9.61 8.18
N GLU A 105 0.05 -8.86 7.71
CA GLU A 105 -0.11 -7.44 8.10
C GLU A 105 -0.48 -7.27 9.57
N ALA A 106 -1.39 -8.11 10.09
CA ALA A 106 -1.87 -7.96 11.45
C ALA A 106 -0.75 -8.25 12.45
N THR A 107 0.10 -9.24 12.15
CA THR A 107 1.30 -9.55 12.94
C THR A 107 2.34 -8.45 12.82
N LEU A 108 2.66 -7.97 11.60
CA LEU A 108 3.62 -6.89 11.38
C LEU A 108 3.24 -5.60 12.12
N ARG A 109 1.95 -5.29 12.18
CA ARG A 109 1.42 -4.11 12.88
C ARG A 109 1.23 -4.31 14.39
N GLY A 110 1.32 -5.55 14.88
CA GLY A 110 1.03 -5.89 16.27
C GLY A 110 -0.45 -5.71 16.64
N ILE A 111 -1.36 -5.89 15.67
CA ILE A 111 -2.82 -5.73 15.86
C ILE A 111 -3.57 -7.07 15.91
N ALA A 112 -2.85 -8.19 15.84
CA ALA A 112 -3.37 -9.54 16.12
C ALA A 112 -2.97 -9.97 17.54
N PRO A 113 -3.85 -9.88 18.55
CA PRO A 113 -3.50 -10.21 19.92
C PRO A 113 -3.12 -11.68 20.08
N GLY A 114 -2.05 -11.96 20.83
CA GLY A 114 -1.61 -13.33 21.12
C GLY A 114 -0.84 -14.04 20.01
N VAL A 115 -0.58 -13.37 18.88
CA VAL A 115 0.18 -13.93 17.76
C VAL A 115 1.68 -13.59 17.89
N ASN A 116 2.54 -14.59 17.68
CA ASN A 116 4.00 -14.44 17.64
C ASN A 116 4.48 -14.38 16.17
N ALA A 117 5.42 -13.50 15.85
CA ALA A 117 5.99 -13.34 14.51
C ALA A 117 6.97 -14.45 14.06
N ALA A 118 7.25 -15.46 14.88
CA ALA A 118 8.22 -16.52 14.56
C ALA A 118 7.97 -17.22 13.21
N PHE A 119 6.71 -17.43 12.83
CA PHE A 119 6.35 -18.04 11.53
C PHE A 119 6.70 -17.16 10.33
N LEU A 120 6.74 -15.83 10.50
CA LEU A 120 7.16 -14.87 9.47
C LEU A 120 8.68 -14.84 9.33
N GLU A 121 9.39 -14.83 10.47
CA GLU A 121 10.86 -14.76 10.51
C GLU A 121 11.52 -16.01 9.92
N GLN A 122 10.88 -17.17 10.08
CA GLN A 122 11.37 -18.45 9.57
C GLN A 122 10.94 -18.74 8.13
N ASP A 123 9.98 -18.00 7.58
CA ASP A 123 9.48 -18.24 6.23
C ASP A 123 10.46 -17.73 5.16
N LEU A 124 10.68 -18.55 4.11
CA LEU A 124 11.63 -18.26 3.03
C LEU A 124 11.32 -16.96 2.28
N TYR A 125 10.05 -16.61 2.10
CA TYR A 125 9.64 -15.46 1.28
C TYR A 125 9.25 -14.28 2.16
N PHE A 126 8.47 -14.53 3.21
CA PHE A 126 7.92 -13.47 4.05
C PHE A 126 8.92 -12.87 5.03
N SER A 127 9.98 -13.58 5.42
CA SER A 127 11.03 -13.05 6.31
C SER A 127 11.71 -11.79 5.75
N THR A 128 11.97 -11.77 4.44
CA THR A 128 12.56 -10.61 3.76
C THR A 128 11.60 -9.43 3.73
N LEU A 129 10.31 -9.67 3.49
CA LEU A 129 9.30 -8.62 3.52
C LEU A 129 9.11 -8.08 4.94
N TYR A 130 9.04 -8.97 5.93
CA TYR A 130 8.84 -8.66 7.35
C TYR A 130 10.00 -7.84 7.92
N SER A 131 11.25 -8.25 7.67
CA SER A 131 12.44 -7.50 8.09
C SER A 131 12.51 -6.09 7.49
N ARG A 132 12.01 -5.91 6.27
CA ARG A 132 11.89 -4.60 5.60
C ARG A 132 10.63 -3.82 5.99
N LYS A 133 9.76 -4.37 6.84
CA LYS A 133 8.49 -3.78 7.27
C LYS A 133 7.63 -3.34 6.08
N VAL A 134 7.53 -4.19 5.06
CA VAL A 134 6.71 -3.91 3.88
C VAL A 134 5.24 -3.90 4.29
N HIS A 135 4.54 -2.80 3.99
CA HIS A 135 3.10 -2.70 4.24
C HIS A 135 2.30 -2.80 2.94
N PHE A 136 1.32 -3.69 2.91
CA PHE A 136 0.35 -3.90 1.82
C PHE A 136 -0.91 -3.05 1.98
N LEU A 137 -1.26 -2.69 3.22
CA LEU A 137 -2.40 -1.84 3.52
C LEU A 137 -1.91 -0.50 4.04
N ASN A 138 -2.39 0.61 3.49
CA ASN A 138 -2.14 1.94 4.02
C ASN A 138 -3.44 2.74 4.00
N ILE A 139 -4.11 2.81 5.15
CA ILE A 139 -5.39 3.51 5.28
C ILE A 139 -5.18 5.00 5.57
N ASP A 140 -4.06 5.39 6.15
CA ASP A 140 -3.81 6.76 6.62
C ASP A 140 -3.44 7.71 5.49
N ASN A 141 -2.62 7.21 4.56
CA ASN A 141 -2.31 7.94 3.34
C ASN A 141 -3.55 7.92 2.45
N GLY A 142 -4.34 8.98 2.53
CA GLY A 142 -5.40 9.22 1.56
C GLY A 142 -4.81 9.27 0.15
N PHE A 143 -5.67 9.21 -0.87
CA PHE A 143 -5.22 9.48 -2.24
C PHE A 143 -4.42 10.79 -2.22
N ALA A 144 -3.11 10.70 -2.46
CA ALA A 144 -2.36 11.87 -2.87
C ALA A 144 -3.16 12.40 -4.05
N SER A 145 -3.71 13.60 -3.90
CA SER A 145 -4.43 14.24 -5.00
C SER A 145 -3.56 14.07 -6.24
N ILE A 146 -4.13 13.63 -7.35
CA ILE A 146 -3.38 13.49 -8.60
C ILE A 146 -2.60 14.79 -8.87
N ALA A 147 -3.18 15.95 -8.52
CA ALA A 147 -2.51 17.23 -8.58
C ALA A 147 -1.29 17.38 -7.65
N THR A 148 -1.33 16.78 -6.46
CA THR A 148 -0.20 16.73 -5.53
C THR A 148 0.88 15.79 -6.05
N THR A 149 0.53 14.58 -6.49
CA THR A 149 1.49 13.63 -7.07
C THR A 149 2.15 14.20 -8.33
N LEU A 150 1.38 14.80 -9.23
CA LEU A 150 1.91 15.48 -10.43
C LEU A 150 2.79 16.68 -10.09
N ARG A 151 2.47 17.43 -9.03
CA ARG A 151 3.34 18.51 -8.54
C ARG A 151 4.66 17.96 -8.03
N THR A 152 4.65 16.91 -7.21
CA THR A 152 5.87 16.26 -6.72
C THR A 152 6.72 15.76 -7.88
N LEU A 153 6.13 15.03 -8.84
CA LEU A 153 6.83 14.53 -10.02
C LEU A 153 7.41 15.66 -10.90
N ARG A 154 6.70 16.79 -11.04
CA ARG A 154 7.24 17.97 -11.75
C ARG A 154 8.45 18.55 -11.04
N VAL A 155 8.38 18.73 -9.73
CA VAL A 155 9.50 19.26 -8.92
C VAL A 155 10.70 18.33 -8.99
N ASP A 156 10.50 17.01 -8.90
CA ASP A 156 11.57 16.02 -9.00
C ASP A 156 12.21 16.02 -10.39
N ASN A 157 11.41 16.10 -11.46
CA ASN A 157 11.92 16.20 -12.84
C ASN A 157 12.72 17.49 -13.08
N GLU A 158 12.27 18.62 -12.55
CA GLU A 158 13.02 19.89 -12.63
C GLU A 158 14.34 19.82 -11.86
N ARG A 159 14.36 19.12 -10.73
CA ARG A 159 15.59 18.91 -9.94
C ARG A 159 16.58 18.02 -10.68
N ILE A 160 16.10 16.91 -11.25
CA ILE A 160 16.92 16.01 -12.07
C ILE A 160 17.46 16.74 -13.31
N ARG A 161 16.65 17.57 -13.96
CA ARG A 161 17.07 18.35 -15.11
C ARG A 161 18.19 19.33 -14.76
N ARG A 162 18.11 20.01 -13.61
CA ARG A 162 19.17 20.91 -13.14
C ARG A 162 20.47 20.16 -12.85
N VAL A 163 20.41 19.05 -12.12
CA VAL A 163 21.60 18.23 -11.85
C VAL A 163 22.26 17.72 -13.14
N ARG A 164 21.46 17.37 -14.16
CA ARG A 164 22.01 16.98 -15.47
C ARG A 164 22.64 18.14 -16.23
N ALA A 165 22.06 19.34 -16.14
CA ALA A 165 22.63 20.52 -16.77
C ALA A 165 23.96 20.89 -16.11
N ASP A 166 24.00 20.95 -14.78
CA ASP A 166 25.23 21.24 -14.02
C ASP A 166 26.33 20.19 -14.30
N PHE A 167 25.96 18.91 -14.45
CA PHE A 167 26.93 17.86 -14.81
C PHE A 167 27.47 17.97 -16.24
N LEU A 168 26.68 18.46 -17.20
CA LEU A 168 27.13 18.64 -18.57
C LEU A 168 28.00 19.89 -18.73
N ASP A 169 27.72 20.95 -17.96
CA ASP A 169 28.52 22.17 -17.90
C ASP A 169 29.95 21.88 -17.38
N ASP A 170 30.08 20.98 -16.40
CA ASP A 170 31.39 20.53 -15.87
C ASP A 170 32.19 19.62 -16.85
N PHE A 171 31.57 19.12 -17.92
CA PHE A 171 32.18 18.17 -18.87
C PHE A 171 32.25 18.69 -20.32
N GLU A 172 31.91 19.95 -20.60
CA GLU A 172 32.23 20.60 -21.88
C GLU A 172 33.75 20.78 -21.96
N VAL A 173 34.42 19.76 -22.49
CA VAL A 173 35.75 19.90 -23.07
C VAL A 173 35.55 20.63 -24.39
N ASP A 174 36.12 21.83 -24.54
CA ASP A 174 36.21 22.53 -25.83
C ASP A 174 36.93 21.61 -26.84
N ILE A 175 36.17 20.96 -27.73
CA ILE A 175 36.68 20.04 -28.76
C ILE A 175 37.24 20.85 -29.96
N ASP A 176 37.13 22.18 -29.93
CA ASP A 176 37.59 23.08 -30.99
C ASP A 176 39.12 23.21 -31.08
N GLU A 177 39.90 22.52 -30.24
CA GLU A 177 41.37 22.56 -30.22
C GLU A 177 42.05 21.30 -30.81
N TYR A 178 41.30 20.43 -31.50
CA TYR A 178 41.90 19.40 -32.34
C TYR A 178 41.85 19.85 -33.81
N ASP A 179 42.91 20.54 -34.25
CA ASP A 179 43.14 20.88 -35.66
C ASP A 179 43.06 19.59 -36.52
N ASP A 180 42.00 19.51 -37.32
CA ASP A 180 41.64 18.42 -38.24
C ASP A 180 42.58 18.32 -39.48
N ASP A 181 43.78 18.91 -39.42
CA ASP A 181 44.66 19.10 -40.57
C ASP A 181 45.65 17.93 -40.83
N ASP A 182 45.68 16.89 -39.99
CA ASP A 182 46.69 15.81 -40.07
C ASP A 182 46.19 14.46 -40.64
N PHE A 183 44.99 14.40 -41.25
CA PHE A 183 44.52 13.19 -41.94
C PHE A 183 44.49 13.39 -43.47
N GLU A 184 45.68 13.34 -44.11
CA GLU A 184 45.78 13.14 -45.56
C GLU A 184 45.32 11.72 -45.94
N ASP A 185 44.18 11.63 -46.63
CA ASP A 185 43.60 10.42 -47.22
C ASP A 185 44.57 9.75 -48.22
N GLN A 186 45.16 8.61 -47.84
CA GLN A 186 45.82 7.72 -48.81
C GLN A 186 44.79 6.89 -49.58
N GLU A 187 44.46 7.36 -50.79
CA GLU A 187 43.56 6.73 -51.74
C GLU A 187 44.15 5.41 -52.29
N PHE A 188 43.65 4.26 -51.80
CA PHE A 188 44.01 2.94 -52.35
C PHE A 188 43.14 2.61 -53.58
N SER A 189 43.69 2.80 -54.78
CA SER A 189 43.08 2.29 -56.01
C SER A 189 43.33 0.78 -56.17
N VAL A 190 42.25 0.01 -56.17
CA VAL A 190 42.28 -1.45 -56.37
C VAL A 190 42.13 -1.74 -57.86
N HIS A 191 43.23 -2.11 -58.53
CA HIS A 191 43.16 -2.76 -59.84
C HIS A 191 43.37 -4.27 -59.72
N ARG A 192 42.42 -5.03 -60.26
CA ARG A 192 42.48 -6.49 -60.41
C ARG A 192 43.04 -6.88 -61.78
N GLU A 193 43.85 -7.92 -61.72
CA GLU A 193 44.15 -8.98 -62.70
C GLU A 193 45.33 -8.84 -63.70
N TYR A 194 46.23 -9.83 -63.52
CA TYR A 194 47.40 -10.33 -64.28
C TYR A 194 48.68 -9.51 -64.35
#